data_AF-A0A5N7A380-F1
#
_entry.id   AF-A0A5N7A380-F1
#
_cell.length_a   1.000
_cell.length_b   1.000
_cell.length_c   1.000
_cell.angle_alpha   90.00
_cell.angle_beta   90.00
_cell.angle_gamma   90.00
#
_symmetry.space_group_name_H-M   'P 1'
#
loop_
_entity.id
_entity.type
_entity.pdbx_description
1 polymer ?
#
loop_
_entity_poly.entity_id
_entity_poly.type
_entity_poly.pdbx_seq_one_letter_code
_entity_poly.pdbx_strand_id
1 'polypeptide(L)'
;MAVPPFSLGYPGKDARSAYYPSEEPISPDEIAKVSDAMKRYCIGPENTRVEKLVKDGSRMIQLPKQAWGQVYHQAHFSTFKHLLTVYVDRIKILSHGKPALGRYLCHLHIWGCPADSSSCKDLYEPMCAVEGVYEEWRQILCSKPKPRWKIVQPNTVVKGEDLELRVYEESNEGIIQSWDERGS
;
A
#
# COMPACT_ATOMS: atom_id res chain seq x y z
N MET A 1 12.80 -21.10 -10.35
CA MET A 1 11.59 -20.85 -9.53
C MET A 1 12.08 -20.40 -8.17
N ALA A 2 11.79 -19.18 -7.73
CA ALA A 2 12.18 -18.70 -6.41
C ALA A 2 11.18 -19.23 -5.37
N VAL A 3 11.68 -19.94 -4.35
CA VAL A 3 10.86 -20.39 -3.22
C VAL A 3 10.65 -19.18 -2.31
N PRO A 4 9.41 -18.72 -2.06
CA PRO A 4 9.18 -17.57 -1.19
C PRO A 4 9.56 -17.90 0.25
N PRO A 5 10.08 -16.92 1.02
CA PRO A 5 10.52 -17.15 2.40
C PRO A 5 9.31 -17.46 3.29
N PHE A 6 9.33 -18.62 3.95
CA PHE A 6 8.27 -19.08 4.86
C PHE A 6 8.28 -18.41 6.24
N SER A 7 9.22 -17.49 6.49
CA SER A 7 9.38 -16.77 7.76
C SER A 7 9.79 -15.32 7.51
N LEU A 8 9.45 -14.44 8.45
CA LEU A 8 10.01 -13.08 8.49
C LEU A 8 11.53 -13.16 8.74
N GLY A 9 12.31 -12.32 8.06
CA GLY A 9 13.77 -12.33 8.15
C GLY A 9 14.26 -11.75 9.48
N TYR A 10 15.18 -12.43 10.16
CA TYR A 10 15.69 -11.99 11.46
C TYR A 10 16.47 -10.67 11.38
N PRO A 11 16.31 -9.74 12.34
CA PRO A 11 17.12 -8.54 12.41
C PRO A 11 18.57 -8.89 12.74
N GLY A 12 19.50 -8.21 12.07
CA GLY A 12 20.94 -8.30 12.39
C GLY A 12 21.26 -7.53 13.67
N LYS A 13 22.40 -7.85 14.32
CA LYS A 13 22.83 -7.19 15.57
C LYS A 13 22.96 -5.67 15.45
N ASP A 14 23.31 -5.18 14.26
CA ASP A 14 23.62 -3.76 14.00
C ASP A 14 22.81 -3.16 12.84
N ALA A 15 21.80 -3.88 12.32
CA ALA A 15 21.08 -3.49 11.10
C ALA A 15 19.57 -3.39 11.35
N ARG A 16 19.01 -2.20 11.07
CA ARG A 16 17.56 -1.98 11.07
C ARG A 16 16.98 -2.33 9.69
N SER A 17 16.10 -3.31 9.65
CA SER A 17 15.35 -3.68 8.44
C SER A 17 14.11 -2.81 8.30
N ALA A 18 13.79 -2.36 7.09
CA ALA A 18 12.56 -1.61 6.80
C ALA A 18 11.26 -2.39 7.08
N TYR A 19 11.36 -3.69 7.38
CA TYR A 19 10.26 -4.55 7.83
C TYR A 19 9.90 -4.36 9.31
N TYR A 20 10.79 -3.76 10.11
CA TYR A 20 10.61 -3.52 11.55
C TYR A 20 10.69 -2.02 11.85
N PRO A 21 9.64 -1.23 11.55
CA PRO A 21 9.67 0.22 11.72
C PRO A 21 9.68 0.70 13.19
N SER A 22 9.94 -0.16 14.18
CA SER A 22 9.93 0.22 15.60
C SER A 22 11.25 0.82 16.08
N GLU A 23 11.16 1.72 17.06
CA GLU A 23 12.34 2.31 17.72
C GLU A 23 13.10 1.29 18.58
N GLU A 24 12.38 0.36 19.24
CA GLU A 24 13.01 -0.77 19.93
C GLU A 24 13.33 -1.92 18.96
N PRO A 25 14.51 -2.55 19.08
CA PRO A 25 14.83 -3.75 18.32
C PRO A 25 13.92 -4.92 18.73
N ILE A 26 13.40 -5.61 17.73
CA ILE A 26 12.62 -6.85 17.88
C ILE A 26 13.58 -8.03 17.98
N SER A 27 13.33 -8.97 18.90
CA SER A 27 14.17 -10.15 19.07
C SER A 27 13.77 -11.31 18.12
N PRO A 28 14.70 -12.25 17.83
CA PRO A 28 14.37 -13.45 17.07
C PRO A 28 13.24 -14.30 17.68
N ASP A 29 13.18 -14.38 19.02
CA ASP A 29 12.12 -15.12 19.73
C ASP A 29 10.75 -14.44 19.60
N GLU A 30 10.74 -13.10 19.57
CA GLU A 30 9.54 -12.31 19.31
C GLU A 30 9.03 -12.55 17.87
N ILE A 31 9.93 -12.65 16.89
CA ILE A 31 9.59 -12.94 15.49
C ILE A 31 9.08 -14.37 15.31
N ALA A 32 9.64 -15.34 16.03
CA ALA A 32 9.16 -16.71 16.01
C ALA A 32 7.71 -16.79 16.50
N LYS A 33 7.38 -16.12 17.61
CA LYS A 33 6.01 -16.04 18.15
C LYS A 33 5.06 -15.34 17.19
N VAL A 34 5.51 -14.26 16.53
CA VAL A 34 4.72 -13.58 15.49
C VAL A 34 4.48 -14.49 14.29
N SER A 35 5.50 -15.23 13.85
CA SER A 35 5.39 -16.18 12.73
C SER A 35 4.44 -17.34 13.05
N ASP A 36 4.47 -17.87 14.27
CA ASP A 36 3.54 -18.90 14.73
C ASP A 36 2.09 -18.39 14.78
N ALA A 37 1.88 -17.17 15.27
CA ALA A 37 0.59 -16.52 15.26
C ALA A 37 0.10 -16.29 13.82
N MET A 38 0.97 -15.77 12.94
CA MET A 38 0.67 -15.58 11.52
C MET A 38 0.27 -16.89 10.84
N LYS A 39 1.02 -17.98 11.08
CA LYS A 39 0.71 -19.32 10.57
C LYS A 39 -0.64 -19.82 11.07
N ARG A 40 -0.93 -19.67 12.37
CA ARG A 40 -2.20 -20.07 12.99
C ARG A 40 -3.39 -19.35 12.37
N TYR A 41 -3.19 -18.10 11.96
CA TYR A 41 -4.23 -17.27 11.38
C TYR A 41 -4.18 -17.22 9.84
N CYS A 42 -3.32 -18.01 9.17
CA CYS A 42 -3.14 -18.03 7.71
C CYS A 42 -2.71 -16.69 7.09
N ILE A 43 -1.88 -15.93 7.81
CA ILE A 43 -1.24 -14.68 7.35
C ILE A 43 0.10 -15.02 6.70
N GLY A 44 0.28 -14.67 5.43
CA GLY A 44 1.57 -14.78 4.73
C GLY A 44 2.59 -13.74 5.22
N PRO A 45 3.88 -14.08 5.38
CA PRO A 45 4.92 -13.15 5.84
C PRO A 45 5.27 -12.07 4.81
N GLU A 46 4.92 -12.31 3.56
CA GLU A 46 5.15 -11.42 2.43
C GLU A 46 4.46 -10.06 2.62
N ASN A 47 5.28 -9.00 2.64
CA ASN A 47 4.90 -7.59 2.83
C ASN A 47 4.27 -7.23 4.20
N THR A 48 4.39 -8.10 5.21
CA THR A 48 3.91 -7.79 6.56
C THR A 48 5.01 -7.06 7.34
N ARG A 49 4.74 -5.80 7.73
CA ARG A 49 5.60 -5.04 8.66
C ARG A 49 5.18 -5.32 10.10
N VAL A 50 6.13 -5.35 11.03
CA VAL A 50 5.89 -5.62 12.45
C VAL A 50 6.41 -4.46 13.28
N GLU A 51 5.56 -3.90 14.12
CA GLU A 51 5.87 -2.75 14.96
C GLU A 51 5.75 -3.13 16.44
N LYS A 52 6.80 -2.86 17.21
CA LYS A 52 6.80 -3.00 18.66
C LYS A 52 6.33 -1.70 19.30
N LEU A 53 5.25 -1.78 20.06
CA LEU A 53 4.67 -0.69 20.83
C LEU A 53 4.88 -0.93 22.32
N VAL A 54 5.37 0.08 23.01
CA VAL A 54 5.46 0.10 24.47
C VAL A 54 4.38 1.03 24.98
N LYS A 55 3.34 0.49 25.62
CA LYS A 55 2.26 1.27 26.22
C LYS A 55 2.10 0.88 27.68
N ASP A 56 2.21 1.85 28.58
CA ASP A 56 2.05 1.68 30.03
C ASP A 56 2.89 0.53 30.62
N GLY A 57 4.16 0.43 30.23
CA GLY A 57 5.09 -0.63 30.67
C GLY A 57 4.83 -2.02 30.07
N SER A 58 3.77 -2.18 29.28
CA SER A 58 3.44 -3.41 28.56
C SER A 58 3.98 -3.37 27.14
N ARG A 59 4.78 -4.37 26.78
CA ARG A 59 5.32 -4.55 25.42
C ARG A 59 4.30 -5.31 24.57
N MET A 60 3.81 -4.68 23.51
CA MET A 60 2.89 -5.28 22.56
C MET A 60 3.49 -5.25 21.16
N ILE A 61 3.30 -6.33 20.40
CA ILE A 61 3.70 -6.38 19.00
C ILE A 61 2.44 -6.21 18.16
N GLN A 62 2.40 -5.15 17.37
CA GLN A 62 1.31 -4.83 16.47
C GLN A 62 1.75 -5.02 15.02
N LEU A 63 0.85 -5.52 14.19
CA LEU A 63 0.98 -5.47 12.74
C LEU A 63 0.36 -4.13 12.29
N PRO A 64 1.14 -3.09 11.95
CA PRO A 64 0.60 -1.83 11.47
C PRO A 64 -0.28 -2.07 10.23
N LYS A 65 -1.49 -1.50 10.22
CA LYS A 65 -2.45 -1.57 9.11
C LYS A 65 -1.99 -0.70 7.93
N GLN A 66 -0.89 -1.09 7.30
CA GLN A 66 -0.50 -0.57 5.99
C GLN A 66 -0.07 -1.76 5.12
N ALA A 67 -0.75 -1.88 3.97
CA ALA A 67 -0.57 -2.83 2.87
C ALA A 67 -1.42 -4.11 2.88
N TRP A 68 -2.39 -4.11 1.95
CA TRP A 68 -2.85 -5.21 1.10
C TRP A 68 -2.98 -6.62 1.71
N GLY A 69 -4.23 -7.00 1.97
CA GLY A 69 -4.67 -8.37 1.69
C GLY A 69 -4.75 -9.38 2.82
N GLN A 70 -5.00 -9.01 4.08
CA GLN A 70 -5.33 -10.01 5.12
C GLN A 70 -6.61 -9.66 5.90
N VAL A 71 -7.49 -10.65 6.00
CA VAL A 71 -8.90 -10.61 6.45
C VAL A 71 -8.99 -11.23 7.83
N TYR A 72 -9.66 -10.58 8.79
CA TYR A 72 -10.21 -11.25 9.98
C TYR A 72 -11.68 -10.91 10.17
N HIS A 73 -12.45 -11.95 10.44
CA HIS A 73 -13.87 -11.96 10.74
C HIS A 73 -14.14 -11.38 12.14
N GLN A 74 -15.10 -10.46 12.23
CA GLN A 74 -16.32 -10.53 13.07
C GLN A 74 -16.93 -9.13 13.15
N ALA A 75 -18.21 -9.03 12.79
CA ALA A 75 -18.92 -7.77 12.73
C ALA A 75 -19.19 -7.24 14.15
N HIS A 76 -18.75 -6.02 14.42
CA HIS A 76 -19.38 -5.14 15.39
C HIS A 76 -19.83 -3.88 14.65
N PHE A 77 -21.07 -3.91 14.18
CA PHE A 77 -21.78 -2.72 13.75
C PHE A 77 -22.25 -2.00 15.01
N SER A 78 -21.43 -1.08 15.55
CA SER A 78 -21.85 0.04 16.39
C SER A 78 -20.62 0.72 17.02
N THR A 79 -20.33 1.96 16.58
CA THR A 79 -19.82 3.15 17.32
C THR A 79 -18.86 4.07 16.55
N PHE A 80 -18.41 3.73 15.33
CA PHE A 80 -17.52 4.63 14.57
C PHE A 80 -18.20 5.17 13.31
N LYS A 81 -18.84 6.34 13.41
CA LYS A 81 -19.45 7.12 12.30
C LYS A 81 -18.48 7.52 11.17
N HIS A 82 -17.21 7.12 11.22
CA HIS A 82 -16.12 7.64 10.38
C HIS A 82 -15.10 6.57 9.93
N LEU A 83 -15.44 5.28 9.97
CA LEU A 83 -14.54 4.20 9.56
C LEU A 83 -15.16 3.37 8.43
N LEU A 84 -14.60 3.50 7.23
CA LEU A 84 -14.96 2.65 6.09
C LEU A 84 -14.00 1.45 6.03
N THR A 85 -14.55 0.24 6.00
CA THR A 85 -13.77 -1.00 5.85
C THR A 85 -14.24 -1.74 4.61
N VAL A 86 -13.32 -2.03 3.69
CA VAL A 86 -13.61 -2.79 2.47
C VAL A 86 -13.37 -4.26 2.73
N TYR A 87 -14.36 -5.10 2.37
CA TYR A 87 -14.28 -6.55 2.48
C TYR A 87 -14.30 -7.18 1.09
N VAL A 88 -13.40 -8.14 0.86
CA VAL A 88 -13.32 -8.89 -0.39
C VAL A 88 -13.46 -10.38 -0.08
N ASP A 89 -14.48 -11.01 -0.66
CA ASP A 89 -14.68 -12.45 -0.57
C ASP A 89 -13.69 -13.17 -1.51
N ARG A 90 -12.68 -13.80 -0.92
CA ARG A 90 -11.61 -14.45 -1.68
C ARG A 90 -12.08 -15.65 -2.50
N ILE A 91 -13.11 -16.35 -2.05
CA ILE A 91 -13.63 -17.54 -2.75
C ILE A 91 -14.30 -17.09 -4.06
N LYS A 92 -14.83 -15.87 -4.09
CA LYS A 92 -15.44 -15.27 -5.28
C LYS A 92 -14.46 -14.66 -6.27
N ILE A 93 -13.18 -14.51 -5.93
CA ILE A 93 -12.18 -13.92 -6.84
C ILE A 93 -12.05 -14.75 -8.11
N LEU A 94 -11.82 -16.06 -7.99
CA LEU A 94 -11.64 -16.92 -9.17
C LEU A 94 -12.96 -17.23 -9.87
N SER A 95 -14.03 -17.44 -9.11
CA SER A 95 -15.32 -17.86 -9.65
C SER A 95 -16.13 -16.71 -10.27
N HIS A 96 -16.09 -15.52 -9.70
CA HIS A 96 -16.88 -14.36 -10.14
C HIS A 96 -16.00 -13.20 -10.61
N GLY A 97 -14.93 -12.90 -9.87
CA GLY A 97 -14.03 -11.78 -10.16
C GLY A 97 -13.31 -11.91 -11.49
N LYS A 98 -12.62 -13.03 -11.72
CA LYS A 98 -11.88 -13.28 -12.97
C LYS A 98 -12.81 -13.26 -14.21
N PRO A 99 -13.97 -13.94 -14.22
CA PRO A 99 -14.91 -13.83 -15.33
C PRO A 99 -15.49 -12.43 -15.52
N ALA A 100 -15.84 -11.73 -14.43
CA ALA A 100 -16.37 -10.36 -14.53
C ALA A 100 -15.34 -9.38 -15.10
N LEU A 101 -14.09 -9.45 -14.63
CA LEU A 101 -13.01 -8.64 -15.17
C LEU A 101 -12.71 -8.98 -16.62
N GLY A 102 -12.73 -10.27 -16.98
CA GLY A 102 -12.56 -10.72 -18.37
C GLY A 102 -13.61 -10.14 -19.31
N ARG A 103 -14.89 -10.14 -18.91
CA ARG A 103 -15.97 -9.50 -19.68
C ARG A 103 -15.74 -8.00 -19.83
N TYR A 104 -15.41 -7.32 -18.74
CA TYR A 104 -15.16 -5.88 -18.76
C TYR A 104 -14.00 -5.50 -19.71
N LEU A 105 -12.86 -6.19 -19.60
CA LEU A 105 -11.71 -5.97 -20.48
C LEU A 105 -12.02 -6.29 -21.94
N CYS A 106 -12.85 -7.30 -22.20
CA CYS A 106 -13.32 -7.63 -23.54
C CYS A 106 -14.12 -6.47 -24.15
N HIS A 107 -15.05 -5.88 -23.39
CA HIS A 107 -15.82 -4.71 -23.81
C HIS A 107 -14.91 -3.50 -24.10
N LEU A 108 -13.96 -3.21 -23.20
CA LEU A 108 -12.99 -2.11 -23.41
C LEU A 108 -12.14 -2.33 -24.66
N HIS A 109 -11.71 -3.56 -24.94
CA HIS A 109 -10.94 -3.86 -26.14
C HIS A 109 -11.79 -3.72 -27.41
N ILE A 110 -12.99 -4.30 -27.42
CA ILE A 110 -13.90 -4.27 -28.58
C ILE A 110 -14.26 -2.84 -28.96
N TRP A 111 -14.51 -1.95 -27.99
CA TRP A 111 -14.90 -0.56 -28.29
C TRP A 111 -13.71 0.40 -28.37
N GLY A 112 -12.59 0.09 -27.73
CA GLY A 112 -11.34 0.83 -27.86
C GLY A 112 -10.74 0.71 -29.26
N CYS A 113 -10.75 -0.48 -29.86
CA CYS A 113 -10.20 -0.72 -31.21
C CYS A 113 -10.82 0.14 -32.33
N PRO A 114 -12.16 0.29 -32.42
CA PRO A 114 -12.81 1.16 -33.41
C PRO A 114 -12.97 2.61 -32.94
N ALA A 115 -12.47 2.97 -31.75
CA ALA A 115 -12.72 4.27 -31.11
C ALA A 115 -14.23 4.59 -30.95
N ASP A 116 -15.04 3.59 -30.60
CA ASP A 116 -16.48 3.76 -30.32
C ASP A 116 -16.67 4.44 -28.95
N SER A 117 -16.67 5.76 -28.97
CA SER A 117 -16.79 6.58 -27.78
C SER A 117 -18.17 6.52 -27.12
N SER A 118 -19.24 6.29 -27.91
CA SER A 118 -20.61 6.18 -27.40
C SER A 118 -20.77 4.94 -26.53
N SER A 119 -20.44 3.77 -27.07
CA SER A 119 -20.56 2.51 -26.32
C SER A 119 -19.63 2.48 -25.10
N CYS A 120 -18.43 3.08 -25.22
CA CYS A 120 -17.53 3.23 -24.08
C CYS A 120 -18.12 4.08 -22.96
N LYS A 121 -18.75 5.23 -23.29
CA LYS A 121 -19.36 6.12 -22.29
C LYS A 121 -20.55 5.47 -21.60
N ASP A 122 -21.43 4.83 -22.37
CA ASP A 122 -22.62 4.15 -21.83
C ASP A 122 -22.26 3.06 -20.81
N LEU A 123 -21.14 2.37 -21.00
CA LEU A 123 -20.62 1.43 -20.02
C LEU A 123 -19.91 2.13 -18.85
N TYR A 124 -19.00 3.06 -19.13
CA TYR A 124 -18.07 3.60 -18.14
C TYR A 124 -18.71 4.62 -17.18
N GLU A 125 -19.54 5.54 -17.69
CA GLU A 125 -20.10 6.64 -16.90
C GLU A 125 -20.93 6.15 -15.70
N PRO A 126 -21.87 5.18 -15.84
CA PRO A 126 -22.61 4.68 -14.71
C PRO A 126 -21.75 3.93 -13.68
N MET A 127 -20.66 3.28 -14.11
CA MET A 127 -19.76 2.55 -13.21
C MET A 127 -18.84 3.48 -12.42
N CYS A 128 -18.54 4.67 -12.94
CA CYS A 128 -17.69 5.66 -12.28
C CYS A 128 -18.48 6.78 -11.59
N ALA A 129 -19.80 6.78 -11.69
CA ALA A 129 -20.67 7.71 -10.99
C ALA A 129 -20.51 7.56 -9.46
N VAL A 130 -20.24 8.68 -8.79
CA VAL A 130 -20.13 8.74 -7.32
C VAL A 130 -21.42 9.31 -6.78
N GLU A 131 -22.44 8.46 -6.73
CA GLU A 131 -23.79 8.83 -6.29
C GLU A 131 -24.27 7.99 -5.11
N GLY A 132 -25.25 8.50 -4.37
CA GLY A 132 -25.85 7.83 -3.22
C GLY A 132 -24.81 7.48 -2.15
N VAL A 133 -24.74 6.18 -1.79
CA VAL A 133 -23.86 5.67 -0.73
C VAL A 133 -22.38 5.95 -1.03
N TYR A 134 -21.98 6.06 -2.30
CA TYR A 134 -20.59 6.34 -2.67
C TYR A 134 -20.17 7.78 -2.35
N GLU A 135 -21.09 8.74 -2.36
CA GLU A 135 -20.80 10.13 -1.96
C GLU A 135 -20.56 10.22 -0.44
N GLU A 136 -21.33 9.47 0.35
CA GLU A 136 -21.09 9.36 1.80
C GLU A 136 -19.69 8.77 2.09
N TRP A 137 -19.29 7.74 1.33
CA TRP A 137 -17.95 7.16 1.44
C TRP A 137 -16.86 8.15 1.05
N ARG A 138 -17.08 8.92 -0.02
CA ARG A 138 -16.17 9.97 -0.47
C ARG A 138 -15.95 11.02 0.61
N GLN A 139 -17.01 11.46 1.29
CA GLN A 139 -16.91 12.41 2.40
C GLN A 139 -16.05 11.87 3.55
N ILE A 140 -16.21 10.59 3.90
CA ILE A 140 -15.39 9.93 4.94
C ILE A 140 -13.91 9.89 4.51
N LEU A 141 -13.61 9.53 3.27
CA LEU A 141 -12.23 9.49 2.76
C LEU A 141 -11.59 10.87 2.70
N CYS A 142 -12.31 11.88 2.20
CA CYS A 142 -11.83 13.26 2.13
C CYS A 142 -11.59 13.89 3.51
N SER A 143 -12.30 13.43 4.56
CA SER A 143 -12.07 13.89 5.93
C SER A 143 -10.72 13.44 6.53
N LYS A 144 -10.07 12.45 5.93
CA LYS A 144 -8.80 11.86 6.39
C LYS A 144 -7.76 11.84 5.27
N PRO A 145 -7.34 13.02 4.77
CA PRO A 145 -6.38 13.06 3.68
C PRO A 145 -5.04 12.50 4.18
N LYS A 146 -4.53 11.47 3.49
CA LYS A 146 -3.14 11.03 3.67
C LYS A 146 -2.27 11.91 2.77
N PRO A 147 -1.30 12.67 3.33
CA PRO A 147 -0.44 13.50 2.50
C PRO A 147 0.32 12.61 1.51
N ARG A 148 0.39 13.06 0.25
CA ARG A 148 1.21 12.37 -0.76
C ARG A 148 2.68 12.57 -0.41
N TRP A 149 3.47 11.54 -0.66
CA TRP A 149 4.92 11.64 -0.52
C TRP A 149 5.45 12.69 -1.50
N LYS A 150 6.29 13.58 -0.99
CA LYS A 150 7.13 14.43 -1.83
C LYS A 150 8.44 13.70 -2.01
N ILE A 151 8.89 13.55 -3.25
CA ILE A 151 10.11 12.85 -3.59
C ILE A 151 11.08 13.87 -4.17
N VAL A 152 12.25 13.97 -3.57
CA VAL A 152 13.35 14.78 -4.06
C VAL A 152 14.03 14.02 -5.19
N GLN A 153 14.16 14.65 -6.35
CA GLN A 153 14.78 14.03 -7.51
C GLN A 153 16.22 14.54 -7.67
N PRO A 154 17.21 13.66 -7.91
CA PRO A 154 18.57 14.10 -8.16
C PRO A 154 18.70 14.75 -9.55
N ASN A 155 19.79 15.49 -9.76
CA ASN A 155 20.20 16.06 -11.04
C ASN A 155 21.51 15.44 -11.51
N THR A 156 21.76 15.42 -12.81
CA THR A 156 23.04 15.02 -13.38
C THR A 156 23.74 16.26 -13.93
N VAL A 157 24.98 16.51 -13.51
CA VAL A 157 25.77 17.69 -13.89
C VAL A 157 27.04 17.20 -14.60
N VAL A 158 27.33 17.78 -15.76
CA VAL A 158 28.58 17.50 -16.49
C VAL A 158 29.71 18.34 -15.89
N LYS A 159 30.79 17.70 -15.45
CA LYS A 159 32.04 18.36 -15.06
C LYS A 159 33.16 17.92 -15.99
N GLY A 160 33.43 18.71 -17.02
CA GLY A 160 34.43 18.37 -18.03
C GLY A 160 33.97 17.18 -18.87
N GLU A 161 34.70 16.06 -18.79
CA GLU A 161 34.35 14.80 -19.46
C GLU A 161 33.51 13.85 -18.58
N ASP A 162 33.39 14.14 -17.28
CA ASP A 162 32.70 13.27 -16.31
C ASP A 162 31.26 13.74 -16.04
N LEU A 163 30.38 12.77 -15.77
CA LEU A 163 28.98 13.01 -15.39
C LEU A 163 28.80 12.72 -13.88
N GLU A 164 28.48 13.75 -13.11
CA GLU A 164 28.23 13.63 -11.67
C GLU A 164 26.74 13.59 -11.36
N LEU A 165 26.34 12.70 -10.44
CA LEU A 165 24.99 12.67 -9.88
C LEU A 165 24.92 13.55 -8.63
N ARG A 166 24.16 14.64 -8.70
CA ARG A 166 23.91 15.55 -7.60
C ARG A 166 22.65 15.15 -6.85
N VAL A 167 22.83 14.72 -5.59
CA VAL A 167 21.76 14.31 -4.69
C VAL A 167 21.46 15.45 -3.72
N TYR A 168 20.18 15.64 -3.42
CA TYR A 168 19.68 16.69 -2.53
C TYR A 168 19.08 16.06 -1.27
N GLU A 169 19.01 16.84 -0.20
CA GLU A 169 18.39 16.42 1.06
C GLU A 169 16.89 16.15 0.88
N GLU A 170 16.33 15.20 1.63
CA GLU A 170 14.90 14.86 1.66
C GLU A 170 14.05 15.92 2.41
N SER A 171 14.26 17.19 2.10
CA SER A 171 13.62 18.36 2.71
C SER A 171 12.84 19.18 1.67
N ASN A 172 11.99 20.11 2.10
CA ASN A 172 11.31 21.00 1.15
C ASN A 172 12.31 21.88 0.41
N GLU A 173 13.37 22.29 1.10
CA GLU A 173 14.50 23.05 0.59
C GLU A 173 15.26 22.23 -0.46
N GLY A 174 15.52 20.95 -0.20
CA GLY A 174 16.13 20.04 -1.16
C GLY A 174 15.28 19.82 -2.41
N ILE A 175 13.94 19.78 -2.28
CA ILE A 175 13.05 19.78 -3.45
C ILE A 175 13.25 21.07 -4.26
N ILE A 176 13.17 22.24 -3.62
CA ILE A 176 13.28 23.53 -4.32
C ILE A 176 14.62 23.63 -5.03
N GLN A 177 15.72 23.32 -4.35
CA GLN A 177 17.06 23.35 -4.92
C GLN A 177 17.20 22.37 -6.10
N SER A 178 16.62 21.17 -5.98
CA SER A 178 16.64 20.19 -7.07
C SER A 178 15.93 20.67 -8.34
N TRP A 179 14.97 21.59 -8.22
CA TRP A 179 14.26 22.19 -9.35
C TRP A 179 14.96 23.44 -9.89
N ASP A 180 15.50 24.28 -9.01
CA ASP A 180 16.27 25.48 -9.38
C ASP A 180 17.50 25.11 -10.23
N GLU A 181 18.19 24.05 -9.84
CA GLU A 181 19.37 23.55 -10.55
C GLU A 181 19.03 22.60 -11.72
N ARG A 182 17.74 22.34 -12.00
CA ARG A 182 17.29 21.44 -13.07
C ARG A 182 17.04 22.23 -14.35
N GLY A 183 18.06 22.29 -15.20
CA GLY A 183 18.03 23.02 -16.48
C GLY A 183 19.01 24.19 -16.55
N SER A 184 19.84 24.37 -15.52
CA SER A 184 21.07 25.16 -15.58
C SER A 184 22.25 24.36 -16.13
#